data_AF-A0A1W9VRS5-F1
#
_entry.id   AF-A0A1W9VRS5-F1
#
_cell.length_a   1.000
_cell.length_b   1.000
_cell.length_c   1.000
_cell.angle_alpha   90.00
_cell.angle_beta   90.00
_cell.angle_gamma   90.00
#
_symmetry.space_group_name_H-M   'P 1'
#
loop_
_entity.id
_entity.type
_entity.pdbx_description
1 polymer ?
#
loop_
_entity_poly.entity_id
_entity_poly.type
_entity_poly.pdbx_seq_one_letter_code
_entity_poly.pdbx_strand_id
1 'polypeptide(L)'
;MFSAIVAAITTILPQIVSFITTTAPKILPWLVNATKTFISVVKSNLPVIMDVIDSVTDVLDIFDRNKINSEEIGKRAMSSDKGMEDFENAEEYINYLQKEVIVEDKEYSDIESTAHKAVGSCISIKAIEEKVNLGISPEFWLDVAKNKLNPIEIVAILRKYGSEGVSLDFSDFCKGDLGFKEKKDRSEMLMDTFKELYPEKNSSDIENIIMKFKEPSKDGKDIEAYEL
;
A
#
# COMPACT_ATOMS: atom_id res chain seq x y z
N MET A 1 -25.06 10.21 1.53
CA MET A 1 -24.21 10.45 0.35
C MET A 1 -23.05 9.45 0.29
N PHE A 2 -22.39 9.13 1.41
CA PHE A 2 -21.34 8.08 1.49
C PHE A 2 -21.81 6.65 1.14
N SER A 3 -23.04 6.25 1.47
CA SER A 3 -23.57 4.92 1.12
C SER A 3 -23.71 4.69 -0.39
N ALA A 4 -23.78 5.76 -1.20
CA ALA A 4 -23.86 5.66 -2.66
C ALA A 4 -22.47 5.50 -3.30
N ILE A 5 -21.43 6.11 -2.71
CA ILE A 5 -20.03 6.01 -3.18
C ILE A 5 -19.47 4.61 -2.89
N VAL A 6 -19.74 4.06 -1.70
CA VAL A 6 -19.37 2.69 -1.33
C VAL A 6 -20.06 1.64 -2.22
N ALA A 7 -21.35 1.84 -2.53
CA ALA A 7 -22.10 0.94 -3.41
C ALA A 7 -21.60 0.97 -4.87
N ALA A 8 -21.08 2.11 -5.34
CA ALA A 8 -20.53 2.24 -6.69
C ALA A 8 -19.19 1.47 -6.85
N ILE A 9 -18.30 1.51 -5.84
CA ILE A 9 -16.99 0.84 -5.93
C ILE A 9 -17.12 -0.69 -5.87
N THR A 10 -18.02 -1.23 -5.04
CA THR A 10 -18.19 -2.69 -4.92
C THR A 10 -18.66 -3.37 -6.21
N THR A 11 -19.38 -2.65 -7.08
CA THR A 11 -19.91 -3.21 -8.34
C THR A 11 -18.88 -3.22 -9.47
N ILE A 12 -17.83 -2.39 -9.41
CA ILE A 12 -16.81 -2.27 -10.48
C ILE A 12 -15.55 -3.12 -10.25
N LEU A 13 -15.30 -3.65 -9.04
CA LEU A 13 -14.12 -4.48 -8.75
C LEU A 13 -13.92 -5.65 -9.72
N PRO A 14 -14.95 -6.44 -10.10
CA PRO A 14 -14.79 -7.50 -11.08
C PRO A 14 -14.38 -6.98 -12.46
N GLN A 15 -14.84 -5.79 -12.84
CA GLN A 15 -14.50 -5.17 -14.12
C GLN A 15 -13.04 -4.70 -14.15
N ILE A 16 -12.55 -4.13 -13.04
CA ILE A 16 -11.13 -3.76 -12.86
C ILE A 16 -10.24 -5.00 -12.98
N VAL A 17 -10.56 -6.09 -12.26
CA VAL A 17 -9.81 -7.36 -12.34
C VAL A 17 -9.84 -7.96 -13.74
N SER A 18 -11.00 -7.89 -14.41
CA SER A 18 -11.16 -8.34 -15.79
C SER A 18 -10.24 -7.55 -16.74
N PHE A 19 -10.24 -6.22 -16.64
CA PHE A 19 -9.41 -5.33 -17.46
C PHE A 19 -7.90 -5.62 -17.31
N ILE A 20 -7.43 -5.82 -16.08
CA ILE A 20 -6.03 -6.19 -15.81
C ILE A 20 -5.71 -7.55 -16.47
N THR A 21 -6.65 -8.50 -16.41
CA THR A 21 -6.47 -9.84 -17.00
C THR A 21 -6.44 -9.81 -18.52
N THR A 22 -7.27 -9.00 -19.17
CA THR A 22 -7.31 -8.91 -20.65
C THR A 22 -6.12 -8.14 -21.20
N THR A 23 -5.53 -7.25 -20.40
CA THR A 23 -4.30 -6.52 -20.73
C THR A 23 -3.04 -7.31 -20.35
N ALA A 24 -3.18 -8.48 -19.70
CA ALA A 24 -2.09 -9.37 -19.29
C ALA A 24 -1.12 -9.79 -20.41
N PRO A 25 -1.47 -9.87 -21.71
CA PRO A 25 -0.46 -10.13 -22.74
C PRO A 25 0.65 -9.05 -22.79
N LYS A 26 0.41 -7.87 -22.21
CA LYS A 26 1.35 -6.74 -22.13
C LYS A 26 1.92 -6.54 -20.72
N ILE A 27 1.52 -7.36 -19.76
CA ILE A 27 1.90 -7.20 -18.35
C ILE A 27 2.40 -8.54 -17.85
N LEU A 28 3.45 -8.51 -17.06
CA LEU A 28 4.05 -9.71 -16.52
C LEU A 28 3.07 -10.51 -15.64
N PRO A 29 3.04 -11.85 -15.73
CA PRO A 29 2.10 -12.67 -14.98
C PRO A 29 2.15 -12.46 -13.46
N TRP A 30 3.35 -12.23 -12.90
CA TRP A 30 3.50 -12.01 -11.46
C TRP A 30 2.83 -10.72 -11.00
N LEU A 31 2.95 -9.63 -11.78
CA LEU A 31 2.35 -8.34 -11.46
C LEU A 31 0.83 -8.40 -11.57
N VAL A 32 0.30 -9.08 -12.59
CA VAL A 32 -1.14 -9.37 -12.72
C VAL A 32 -1.65 -10.10 -11.48
N ASN A 33 -0.94 -11.13 -11.02
CA ASN A 33 -1.34 -11.89 -9.83
C ASN A 33 -1.23 -11.07 -8.54
N ALA A 34 -0.16 -10.28 -8.38
CA ALA A 34 0.01 -9.39 -7.24
C ALA A 34 -1.13 -8.36 -7.17
N THR A 35 -1.47 -7.72 -8.28
CA THR A 35 -2.57 -6.73 -8.34
C THR A 35 -3.93 -7.38 -8.08
N LYS A 36 -4.18 -8.60 -8.58
CA LYS A 36 -5.42 -9.34 -8.26
C LYS A 36 -5.54 -9.65 -6.78
N THR A 37 -4.47 -10.17 -6.18
CA THR A 37 -4.43 -10.45 -4.74
C THR A 37 -4.65 -9.19 -3.94
N PHE A 38 -3.95 -8.10 -4.29
CA PHE A 38 -4.11 -6.79 -3.66
C PHE A 38 -5.57 -6.33 -3.71
N ILE A 39 -6.18 -6.26 -4.89
CA ILE A 39 -7.60 -5.86 -5.06
C ILE A 39 -8.54 -6.77 -4.24
N SER A 40 -8.30 -8.08 -4.23
CA SER A 40 -9.12 -9.05 -3.51
C SER A 40 -9.04 -8.90 -1.98
N VAL A 41 -7.88 -8.50 -1.45
CA VAL A 41 -7.69 -8.28 -0.01
C VAL A 41 -8.29 -6.94 0.42
N VAL A 42 -8.01 -5.88 -0.31
CA VAL A 42 -8.39 -4.50 0.07
C VAL A 42 -9.85 -4.17 -0.26
N LYS A 43 -10.43 -4.81 -1.29
CA LYS A 43 -11.85 -4.72 -1.68
C LYS A 43 -12.34 -3.28 -1.83
N SER A 44 -13.41 -2.88 -1.13
CA SER A 44 -13.98 -1.53 -1.22
C SER A 44 -13.04 -0.43 -0.73
N ASN A 45 -12.00 -0.77 0.04
CA ASN A 45 -11.00 0.17 0.53
C ASN A 45 -9.89 0.47 -0.51
N LEU A 46 -9.99 -0.08 -1.72
CA LEU A 46 -8.97 0.05 -2.76
C LEU A 46 -8.53 1.51 -3.00
N PRO A 47 -9.42 2.50 -3.22
CA PRO A 47 -8.98 3.88 -3.48
C PRO A 47 -8.17 4.47 -2.31
N VAL A 48 -8.69 4.33 -1.09
CA VAL A 48 -8.06 4.86 0.13
C VAL A 48 -6.68 4.23 0.34
N ILE A 49 -6.56 2.93 0.13
CA ILE A 49 -5.30 2.23 0.35
C ILE A 49 -4.25 2.59 -0.71
N MET A 50 -4.67 2.77 -1.98
CA MET A 50 -3.76 3.27 -3.01
C MET A 50 -3.24 4.67 -2.66
N ASP A 51 -4.07 5.55 -2.11
CA ASP A 51 -3.66 6.89 -1.65
C ASP A 51 -2.69 6.84 -0.44
N VAL A 52 -2.87 5.87 0.46
CA VAL A 52 -1.94 5.62 1.58
C VAL A 52 -0.58 5.14 1.05
N ILE A 53 -0.55 4.19 0.11
CA ILE A 53 0.69 3.69 -0.50
C ILE A 53 1.45 4.83 -1.17
N ASP A 54 0.72 5.59 -1.99
CA ASP A 54 1.17 6.83 -2.59
C ASP A 54 1.84 7.73 -1.52
N SER A 55 1.14 8.05 -0.43
CA SER A 55 1.67 8.92 0.62
C SER A 55 2.93 8.38 1.29
N VAL A 56 3.07 7.05 1.41
CA VAL A 56 4.30 6.41 1.90
C VAL A 56 5.45 6.53 0.89
N THR A 57 5.17 6.44 -0.41
CA THR A 57 6.19 6.62 -1.45
C THR A 57 6.80 8.02 -1.41
N ASP A 58 6.03 9.05 -1.04
CA ASP A 58 6.54 10.42 -0.84
C ASP A 58 7.49 10.50 0.35
N VAL A 59 7.09 9.95 1.50
CA VAL A 59 7.91 9.99 2.71
C VAL A 59 9.24 9.26 2.50
N LEU A 60 9.25 8.23 1.64
CA LEU A 60 10.43 7.45 1.29
C LEU A 60 11.22 7.99 0.10
N ASP A 61 10.75 9.07 -0.55
CA ASP A 61 11.36 9.68 -1.74
C ASP A 61 11.68 8.63 -2.83
N ILE A 62 10.70 7.76 -3.12
CA ILE A 62 10.88 6.66 -4.10
C ILE A 62 10.83 7.21 -5.53
N PHE A 63 9.96 8.19 -5.78
CA PHE A 63 9.91 8.87 -7.06
C PHE A 63 9.37 10.29 -6.89
N ASP A 64 9.81 11.18 -7.79
CA ASP A 64 9.37 12.57 -7.81
C ASP A 64 7.92 12.66 -8.30
N ARG A 65 6.98 12.82 -7.36
CA ARG A 65 5.55 12.94 -7.65
C ARG A 65 5.15 14.16 -8.47
N ASN A 66 6.01 15.17 -8.55
CA ASN A 66 5.76 16.29 -9.47
C ASN A 66 5.87 15.86 -10.94
N LYS A 67 6.35 14.64 -11.20
CA LYS A 67 6.52 14.09 -12.53
C LYS A 67 5.63 12.88 -12.81
N ILE A 68 5.35 12.04 -11.82
CA ILE A 68 4.59 10.80 -12.02
C ILE A 68 3.87 10.35 -10.74
N ASN A 69 2.65 9.82 -10.86
CA ASN A 69 1.91 9.18 -9.76
C ASN A 69 1.71 7.68 -10.03
N SER A 70 1.15 6.93 -9.08
CA SER A 70 0.91 5.50 -9.25
C SER A 70 0.00 5.15 -10.45
N GLU A 71 -0.97 6.00 -10.79
CA GLU A 71 -1.78 5.80 -11.99
C GLU A 71 -0.93 5.87 -13.27
N GLU A 72 -0.09 6.90 -13.41
CA GLU A 72 0.78 7.08 -14.56
C GLU A 72 1.86 5.98 -14.65
N ILE A 73 2.41 5.54 -13.50
CA ILE A 73 3.31 4.38 -13.42
C ILE A 73 2.60 3.14 -13.97
N GLY A 74 1.39 2.86 -13.50
CA GLY A 74 0.65 1.67 -13.92
C GLY A 74 0.25 1.72 -15.39
N LYS A 75 -0.20 2.87 -15.89
CA LYS A 75 -0.50 3.08 -17.31
C LYS A 75 0.72 2.76 -18.20
N ARG A 76 1.89 3.26 -17.81
CA ARG A 76 3.15 3.01 -18.54
C ARG A 76 3.57 1.55 -18.42
N ALA A 77 3.49 0.96 -17.23
CA ALA A 77 3.79 -0.46 -17.03
C ALA A 77 2.90 -1.36 -17.91
N MET A 78 1.62 -1.03 -18.06
CA MET A 78 0.66 -1.78 -18.90
C MET A 78 0.85 -1.56 -20.40
N SER A 79 1.67 -0.57 -20.78
CA SER A 79 2.01 -0.25 -22.17
C SER A 79 3.44 -0.63 -22.54
N SER A 80 4.25 -1.01 -21.56
CA SER A 80 5.66 -1.35 -21.71
C SER A 80 5.82 -2.77 -22.27
N ASP A 81 6.87 -2.97 -23.06
CA ASP A 81 7.34 -4.28 -23.51
C ASP A 81 8.33 -4.93 -22.52
N LYS A 82 8.97 -4.11 -21.68
CA LYS A 82 9.80 -4.54 -20.55
C LYS A 82 8.99 -4.57 -19.27
N GLY A 83 9.42 -5.40 -18.33
CA GLY A 83 8.90 -5.30 -16.98
C GLY A 83 10.00 -5.43 -15.93
N MET A 84 9.60 -5.55 -14.67
CA MET A 84 10.51 -5.28 -13.55
C MET A 84 11.71 -6.23 -13.49
N GLU A 85 11.58 -7.49 -13.93
CA GLU A 85 12.71 -8.44 -13.98
C GLU A 85 13.80 -8.07 -15.01
N ASP A 86 13.53 -7.12 -15.90
CA ASP A 86 14.53 -6.57 -16.81
C ASP A 86 15.44 -5.53 -16.12
N PHE A 87 15.23 -5.28 -14.82
CA PHE A 87 15.91 -4.26 -14.02
C PHE A 87 16.43 -4.84 -12.70
N GLU A 88 17.43 -4.21 -12.09
CA GLU A 88 18.02 -4.71 -10.84
C GLU A 88 17.09 -4.51 -9.63
N ASN A 89 16.24 -3.49 -9.70
CA ASN A 89 15.33 -3.09 -8.62
C ASN A 89 14.13 -2.32 -9.19
N ALA A 90 13.11 -2.14 -8.37
CA ALA A 90 11.89 -1.43 -8.74
C ALA A 90 12.13 0.07 -9.02
N GLU A 91 13.12 0.69 -8.37
CA GLU A 91 13.46 2.10 -8.60
C GLU A 91 14.00 2.33 -10.03
N GLU A 92 14.83 1.44 -10.54
CA GLU A 92 15.30 1.44 -11.94
C GLU A 92 14.17 1.21 -12.93
N TYR A 93 13.27 0.27 -12.64
CA TYR A 93 12.10 0.04 -13.48
C TYR A 93 11.17 1.27 -13.54
N ILE A 94 10.87 1.89 -12.40
CA ILE A 94 10.07 3.12 -12.33
C ILE A 94 10.74 4.24 -13.13
N ASN A 95 12.06 4.40 -12.99
CA ASN A 95 12.84 5.37 -13.76
C ASN A 95 12.74 5.13 -15.27
N TYR A 96 12.82 3.88 -15.72
CA TYR A 96 12.61 3.51 -17.13
C TYR A 96 11.20 3.86 -17.59
N LEU A 97 10.16 3.46 -16.85
CA LEU A 97 8.78 3.79 -17.17
C LEU A 97 8.62 5.30 -17.35
N GLN A 98 9.16 6.08 -16.42
CA GLN A 98 9.05 7.54 -16.42
C GLN A 98 9.76 8.20 -17.62
N LYS A 99 10.91 7.68 -18.06
CA LYS A 99 11.74 8.34 -19.08
C LYS A 99 11.49 7.83 -20.50
N GLU A 100 11.28 6.52 -20.64
CA GLU A 100 11.34 5.85 -21.95
C GLU A 100 9.95 5.43 -22.45
N VAL A 101 8.99 5.16 -21.56
CA VAL A 101 7.67 4.67 -21.94
C VAL A 101 6.72 5.84 -22.19
N ILE A 102 6.41 6.06 -23.47
CA ILE A 102 5.44 7.07 -23.92
C ILE A 102 4.07 6.40 -24.04
N VAL A 103 3.07 7.04 -23.44
CA VAL A 103 1.68 6.59 -23.45
C VAL A 103 0.80 7.65 -24.07
N GLU A 104 -0.28 7.20 -24.73
CA GLU A 104 -1.25 8.11 -25.34
C GLU A 104 -1.91 8.99 -24.28
N ASP A 105 -2.02 10.28 -24.62
CA ASP A 105 -2.81 11.24 -23.87
C ASP A 105 -4.26 11.13 -24.33
N LYS A 106 -5.05 10.38 -23.56
CA LYS A 106 -6.47 10.16 -23.78
C LYS A 106 -7.18 10.10 -22.44
N GLU A 107 -8.49 10.37 -22.46
CA GLU A 107 -9.33 10.11 -21.30
C GLU A 107 -9.50 8.60 -21.10
N TYR A 108 -9.27 8.17 -19.87
CA TYR A 108 -9.48 6.79 -19.43
C TYR A 108 -10.77 6.72 -18.64
N SER A 109 -11.50 5.61 -18.76
CA SER A 109 -12.64 5.35 -17.89
C SER A 109 -12.20 5.14 -16.44
N ASP A 110 -13.11 5.32 -15.48
CA ASP A 110 -12.84 5.08 -14.06
C ASP A 110 -12.26 3.66 -13.81
N ILE A 111 -12.71 2.66 -14.57
CA ILE A 111 -12.22 1.28 -14.48
C ILE A 111 -10.76 1.20 -14.94
N GLU A 112 -10.42 1.83 -16.06
CA GLU A 112 -9.07 1.86 -16.60
C GLU A 112 -8.12 2.62 -15.67
N SER A 113 -8.49 3.83 -15.24
CA SER A 113 -7.71 4.63 -14.29
C SER A 113 -7.49 3.91 -12.97
N THR A 114 -8.53 3.28 -12.41
CA THR A 114 -8.39 2.50 -11.17
C THR A 114 -7.49 1.28 -11.37
N ALA A 115 -7.60 0.59 -12.51
CA ALA A 115 -6.72 -0.54 -12.83
C ALA A 115 -5.25 -0.10 -12.98
N HIS A 116 -4.99 1.00 -13.69
CA HIS A 116 -3.66 1.60 -13.80
C HIS A 116 -3.13 1.92 -12.41
N LYS A 117 -3.89 2.64 -11.58
CA LYS A 117 -3.46 3.00 -10.22
C LYS A 117 -3.19 1.77 -9.36
N ALA A 118 -3.98 0.70 -9.47
CA ALA A 118 -3.75 -0.53 -8.73
C ALA A 118 -2.46 -1.24 -9.16
N VAL A 119 -2.16 -1.29 -10.46
CA VAL A 119 -0.91 -1.85 -11.00
C VAL A 119 0.29 -1.02 -10.52
N GLY A 120 0.24 0.31 -10.65
CA GLY A 120 1.32 1.17 -10.20
C GLY A 120 1.49 1.19 -8.67
N SER A 121 0.42 0.99 -7.90
CA SER A 121 0.50 0.78 -6.46
C SER A 121 1.25 -0.50 -6.11
N CYS A 122 1.07 -1.59 -6.86
CA CYS A 122 1.84 -2.82 -6.63
C CYS A 122 3.33 -2.65 -6.97
N ILE A 123 3.65 -1.90 -8.03
CA ILE A 123 5.02 -1.52 -8.35
C ILE A 123 5.61 -0.66 -7.23
N SER A 124 4.83 0.29 -6.71
CA SER A 124 5.23 1.16 -5.60
C SER A 124 5.47 0.38 -4.31
N ILE A 125 4.59 -0.58 -3.98
CA ILE A 125 4.79 -1.51 -2.85
C ILE A 125 6.14 -2.21 -3.01
N LYS A 126 6.45 -2.74 -4.20
CA LYS A 126 7.71 -3.44 -4.43
C LYS A 126 8.93 -2.53 -4.21
N ALA A 127 8.87 -1.28 -4.65
CA ALA A 127 9.93 -0.31 -4.37
C ALA A 127 10.04 0.02 -2.88
N ILE A 128 8.92 0.11 -2.16
CA ILE A 128 8.91 0.28 -0.70
C ILE A 128 9.57 -0.93 -0.02
N GLU A 129 9.19 -2.15 -0.40
CA GLU A 129 9.75 -3.39 0.15
C GLU A 129 11.27 -3.44 0.02
N GLU A 130 11.81 -3.05 -1.14
CA GLU A 130 13.25 -2.99 -1.39
C GLU A 130 13.92 -1.88 -0.56
N LYS A 131 13.30 -0.69 -0.47
CA LYS A 131 13.83 0.44 0.30
C LYS A 131 13.93 0.15 1.80
N VAL A 132 12.96 -0.60 2.35
CA VAL A 132 12.93 -0.97 3.77
C VAL A 132 13.44 -2.39 4.04
N ASN A 133 13.86 -3.12 3.01
CA ASN A 133 14.30 -4.51 3.08
C ASN A 133 13.31 -5.43 3.83
N LEU A 134 12.03 -5.36 3.45
CA LEU A 134 10.94 -6.04 4.13
C LEU A 134 9.84 -6.43 3.14
N GLY A 135 9.37 -7.67 3.16
CA GLY A 135 8.16 -8.06 2.42
C GLY A 135 6.90 -7.51 3.08
N ILE A 136 6.00 -6.90 2.31
CA ILE A 136 4.81 -6.20 2.82
C ILE A 136 3.55 -6.81 2.22
N SER A 137 2.70 -7.39 3.07
CA SER A 137 1.44 -7.99 2.63
C SER A 137 0.37 -6.93 2.30
N PRO A 138 -0.61 -7.24 1.44
CA PRO A 138 -1.77 -6.38 1.25
C PRO A 138 -2.57 -6.10 2.55
N GLU A 139 -2.59 -7.06 3.48
CA GLU A 139 -3.27 -6.92 4.78
C GLU A 139 -2.65 -5.82 5.63
N PHE A 140 -1.33 -5.65 5.59
CA PHE A 140 -0.65 -4.56 6.30
C PHE A 140 -1.24 -3.20 5.90
N TRP A 141 -1.35 -2.95 4.59
CA TRP A 141 -1.88 -1.70 4.05
C TRP A 141 -3.33 -1.45 4.47
N LEU A 142 -4.13 -2.50 4.53
CA LEU A 142 -5.50 -2.44 5.05
C LEU A 142 -5.51 -2.07 6.54
N ASP A 143 -4.64 -2.68 7.34
CA ASP A 143 -4.63 -2.48 8.78
C ASP A 143 -4.07 -1.10 9.18
N VAL A 144 -3.03 -0.59 8.50
CA VAL A 144 -2.55 0.78 8.77
C VAL A 144 -3.57 1.84 8.36
N ALA A 145 -4.32 1.62 7.28
CA ALA A 145 -5.39 2.51 6.86
C ALA A 145 -6.57 2.48 7.84
N LYS A 146 -7.00 1.30 8.30
CA LYS A 146 -8.07 1.16 9.32
C LYS A 146 -7.70 1.83 10.63
N ASN A 147 -6.44 1.71 11.03
CA ASN A 147 -5.91 2.33 12.25
C ASN A 147 -5.58 3.82 12.07
N LYS A 148 -5.85 4.39 10.89
CA LYS A 148 -5.62 5.80 10.56
C LYS A 148 -4.20 6.25 10.86
N LEU A 149 -3.23 5.38 10.57
CA LEU A 149 -1.81 5.71 10.70
C LEU A 149 -1.39 6.67 9.60
N ASN A 150 -0.74 7.75 10.00
CA ASN A 150 -0.20 8.69 9.04
C ASN A 150 1.04 8.10 8.32
N PRO A 151 1.43 8.65 7.15
CA PRO A 151 2.53 8.10 6.35
C PRO A 151 3.87 8.01 7.09
N ILE A 152 4.16 8.94 8.01
CA ILE A 152 5.41 8.94 8.80
C ILE A 152 5.39 7.78 9.81
N GLU A 153 4.26 7.54 10.46
CA GLU A 153 4.08 6.39 11.37
C GLU A 153 4.23 5.07 10.62
N ILE A 154 3.63 4.94 9.43
CA ILE A 154 3.74 3.75 8.60
C ILE A 154 5.21 3.49 8.22
N VAL A 155 5.92 4.52 7.77
CA VAL A 155 7.34 4.40 7.42
C VAL A 155 8.20 4.01 8.62
N ALA A 156 7.93 4.58 9.80
CA ALA A 156 8.67 4.24 11.01
C ALA A 156 8.48 2.76 11.39
N ILE A 157 7.23 2.27 11.33
CA ILE A 157 6.92 0.85 11.54
C ILE A 157 7.71 -0.01 10.53
N LEU A 158 7.57 0.26 9.23
CA LEU A 158 8.25 -0.52 8.18
C LEU A 158 9.77 -0.55 8.36
N ARG A 159 10.39 0.61 8.62
CA ARG A 159 11.85 0.70 8.87
C ARG A 159 12.26 -0.07 10.11
N LYS A 160 11.45 -0.03 11.18
CA LYS A 160 11.74 -0.77 12.41
C LYS A 160 11.75 -2.27 12.13
N TYR A 161 10.70 -2.82 11.52
CA TYR A 161 10.64 -4.24 11.15
C TYR A 161 11.81 -4.64 10.25
N GLY A 162 12.10 -3.84 9.21
CA GLY A 162 13.20 -4.09 8.29
C GLY A 162 14.59 -4.09 8.96
N SER A 163 14.84 -3.12 9.85
CA SER A 163 16.11 -3.02 10.59
C SER A 163 16.33 -4.13 11.61
N GLU A 164 15.25 -4.65 12.22
CA GLU A 164 15.32 -5.77 13.16
C GLU A 164 15.36 -7.14 12.47
N GLY A 165 15.15 -7.20 11.15
CA GLY A 165 15.16 -8.45 10.39
C GLY A 165 14.03 -9.41 10.78
N VAL A 166 12.92 -8.86 11.28
CA VAL A 166 11.74 -9.63 11.70
C VAL A 166 10.66 -9.58 10.63
N SER A 167 9.89 -10.65 10.50
CA SER A 167 8.74 -10.69 9.59
C SER A 167 7.70 -9.63 10.00
N LEU A 168 7.06 -9.00 9.01
CA LEU A 168 6.00 -8.02 9.23
C LEU A 168 4.73 -8.70 9.72
N ASP A 169 4.61 -8.85 11.04
CA ASP A 169 3.48 -9.49 11.74
C ASP A 169 2.47 -8.46 12.31
N PHE A 170 2.51 -7.21 11.84
CA PHE A 170 1.67 -6.11 12.31
C PHE A 170 0.17 -6.42 12.22
N SER A 171 -0.27 -7.07 11.14
CA SER A 171 -1.67 -7.51 11.00
C SER A 171 -2.10 -8.49 12.08
N ASP A 172 -1.23 -9.43 12.45
CA ASP A 172 -1.48 -10.40 13.51
C ASP A 172 -1.45 -9.73 14.88
N PHE A 173 -0.56 -8.73 15.05
CA PHE A 173 -0.54 -7.87 16.23
C PHE A 173 -1.87 -7.11 16.42
N CYS A 174 -2.39 -6.50 15.35
CA CYS A 174 -3.68 -5.78 15.34
C CYS A 174 -4.86 -6.69 15.65
N LYS A 175 -4.87 -7.92 15.14
CA LYS A 175 -5.93 -8.91 15.40
C LYS A 175 -5.81 -9.57 16.77
N GLY A 176 -4.62 -9.49 17.38
CA GLY A 176 -4.32 -10.18 18.63
C GLY A 176 -4.02 -11.67 18.45
N ASP A 177 -3.65 -12.08 17.23
CA ASP A 177 -3.37 -13.47 16.85
C ASP A 177 -1.95 -13.92 17.21
N LEU A 178 -1.09 -12.98 17.65
CA LEU A 178 0.26 -13.28 18.14
C LEU A 178 0.24 -14.02 19.48
N GLY A 179 1.20 -14.93 19.64
CA GLY A 179 1.51 -15.55 20.94
C GLY A 179 1.92 -14.53 21.99
N PHE A 180 1.88 -14.91 23.27
CA PHE A 180 2.14 -13.97 24.38
C PHE A 180 3.52 -13.32 24.28
N LYS A 181 4.54 -14.09 23.91
CA LYS A 181 5.91 -13.59 23.79
C LYS A 181 6.03 -12.62 22.61
N GLU A 182 5.57 -13.02 21.43
CA GLU A 182 5.60 -12.22 20.20
C GLU A 182 4.83 -10.91 20.40
N LYS A 183 3.65 -10.97 21.02
CA LYS A 183 2.86 -9.79 21.34
C LYS A 183 3.61 -8.83 22.26
N LYS A 184 4.30 -9.33 23.28
CA LYS A 184 5.10 -8.52 24.19
C LYS A 184 6.26 -7.86 23.43
N ASP A 185 7.02 -8.65 22.68
CA ASP A 185 8.18 -8.19 21.92
C ASP A 185 7.75 -7.10 20.89
N ARG A 186 6.60 -7.29 20.20
CA ARG A 186 6.05 -6.28 19.29
C ARG A 186 5.52 -5.04 19.98
N SER A 187 4.90 -5.17 21.15
CA SER A 187 4.49 -4.01 21.95
C SER A 187 5.69 -3.18 22.38
N GLU A 188 6.79 -3.81 22.82
CA GLU A 188 8.03 -3.11 23.19
C GLU A 188 8.67 -2.43 21.96
N MET A 189 8.76 -3.14 20.84
CA MET A 189 9.29 -2.61 19.59
C MET A 189 8.51 -1.38 19.08
N LEU A 190 7.18 -1.46 19.08
CA LEU A 190 6.32 -0.33 18.67
C LEU A 190 6.39 0.81 19.68
N MET A 191 6.51 0.52 20.99
CA MET A 191 6.67 1.53 22.03
C MET A 191 7.93 2.36 21.80
N ASP A 192 9.05 1.72 21.51
CA ASP A 192 10.31 2.41 21.22
C ASP A 192 10.20 3.24 19.95
N THR A 193 9.62 2.67 18.89
CA THR A 193 9.39 3.37 17.61
C THR A 193 8.56 4.65 17.78
N PHE A 194 7.46 4.57 18.52
CA PHE A 194 6.56 5.71 18.70
C PHE A 194 7.07 6.73 19.72
N LYS A 195 7.92 6.33 20.68
CA LYS A 195 8.65 7.27 21.54
C LYS A 195 9.68 8.08 20.74
N GLU A 196 10.35 7.46 19.77
CA GLU A 196 11.27 8.17 18.88
C GLU A 196 10.53 9.15 17.97
N LEU A 197 9.35 8.77 17.47
CA LEU A 197 8.51 9.64 16.65
C LEU A 197 7.88 10.81 17.42
N TYR A 198 7.49 10.57 18.67
CA TYR A 198 6.78 11.53 19.51
C TYR A 198 7.51 11.73 20.84
N PRO A 199 8.72 12.31 20.85
CA PRO A 199 9.53 12.48 22.06
C PRO A 199 8.88 13.39 23.11
N GLU A 200 7.88 14.19 22.70
CA GLU A 200 7.09 15.04 23.57
C GLU A 200 5.99 14.29 24.35
N LYS A 201 5.61 13.08 23.92
CA LYS A 201 4.56 12.28 24.58
C LYS A 201 5.16 11.44 25.70
N ASN A 202 4.40 11.29 26.78
CA ASN A 202 4.77 10.36 27.85
C ASN A 202 4.48 8.90 27.43
N SER A 203 5.02 7.94 28.18
CA SER A 203 4.88 6.51 27.84
C SER A 203 3.44 6.02 27.84
N SER A 204 2.57 6.57 28.70
CA SER A 204 1.15 6.17 28.74
C SER A 204 0.39 6.66 27.51
N ASP A 205 0.70 7.84 26.97
CA ASP A 205 0.10 8.33 25.73
C ASP A 205 0.52 7.47 24.53
N ILE A 206 1.79 7.05 24.47
CA ILE A 206 2.27 6.12 23.45
C ILE A 206 1.62 4.74 23.59
N GLU A 207 1.49 4.24 24.82
CA GLU A 207 0.79 2.98 25.10
C GLU A 207 -0.65 3.02 24.60
N ASN A 208 -1.35 4.13 24.85
CA ASN A 208 -2.71 4.35 24.37
C ASN A 208 -2.80 4.37 22.84
N ILE A 209 -1.79 4.90 22.13
CA ILE A 209 -1.73 4.84 20.66
C ILE A 209 -1.62 3.37 20.22
N ILE A 210 -0.67 2.62 20.76
CA ILE A 210 -0.41 1.23 20.36
C ILE A 210 -1.57 0.31 20.73
N MET A 211 -2.23 0.56 21.86
CA MET A 211 -3.42 -0.19 22.26
C MET A 211 -4.59 0.00 21.29
N LYS A 212 -4.71 1.17 20.65
CA LYS A 212 -5.75 1.43 19.62
C LYS A 212 -5.52 0.68 18.32
N PHE A 213 -4.32 0.15 18.07
CA PHE A 213 -4.08 -0.69 16.89
C PHE A 213 -4.88 -2.00 16.94
N LYS A 214 -5.46 -2.32 18.10
CA LYS A 214 -6.31 -3.47 18.33
C LYS A 214 -7.76 -3.02 18.27
N GLU A 215 -8.45 -3.48 17.23
CA GLU A 215 -9.90 -3.68 17.11
C GLU A 215 -10.27 -3.59 15.63
N PRO A 216 -10.39 -4.71 14.89
CA PRO A 216 -11.30 -4.70 13.78
C PRO A 216 -12.72 -4.66 14.35
N SER A 217 -13.49 -3.60 14.04
CA SER A 217 -14.94 -3.74 14.08
C SER A 217 -15.30 -4.99 13.27
N LYS A 218 -16.06 -5.91 13.87
CA LYS A 218 -16.57 -7.12 13.19
C LYS A 218 -17.40 -6.82 11.94
N ASP A 219 -17.73 -5.54 11.76
CA ASP A 219 -18.37 -5.00 10.59
C ASP A 219 -17.26 -4.51 9.67
N GLY A 220 -17.11 -5.07 8.47
CA GLY A 220 -16.21 -4.56 7.43
C GLY A 220 -16.65 -3.19 6.90
N LYS A 221 -16.76 -2.19 7.78
CA LYS A 221 -17.13 -0.82 7.45
C LYS A 221 -15.98 -0.17 6.71
N ASP A 222 -16.33 0.50 5.63
CA ASP A 222 -15.42 1.21 4.75
C ASP A 222 -14.61 2.24 5.53
N ILE A 223 -13.31 2.31 5.25
CA ILE A 223 -12.42 3.32 5.82
C ILE A 223 -12.87 4.67 5.27
N GLU A 224 -13.27 5.60 6.14
CA GLU A 224 -13.54 6.99 5.75
C GLU A 224 -12.22 7.66 5.34
N ALA A 225 -12.19 8.28 4.16
CA ALA A 225 -11.01 8.94 3.60
C ALA A 225 -10.46 10.02 4.54
N TYR A 226 -9.13 10.20 4.53
CA TYR A 226 -8.44 11.27 5.26
C TYR A 226 -8.98 12.65 4.83
N GLU A 227 -9.37 13.48 5.79
CA GLU A 227 -9.42 14.93 5.58
C GLU A 227 -7.96 15.43 5.59
N LEU A 228 -7.46 15.82 4.40
CA LEU A 228 -6.17 16.46 4.21
C LEU A 228 -6.18 17.89 4.76
#